data_AF-A0A653WW44-F1
#
_entry.id   AF-A0A653WW44-F1
#
_cell.length_a   1.000
_cell.length_b   1.000
_cell.length_c   1.000
_cell.angle_alpha   90.00
_cell.angle_beta   90.00
_cell.angle_gamma   90.00
#
_symmetry.space_group_name_H-M   'P 1'
#
loop_
_entity.id
_entity.type
_entity.pdbx_description
1 polymer ?
#
loop_
_entity_poly.entity_id
_entity_poly.type
_entity_poly.pdbx_seq_one_letter_code
_entity_poly.pdbx_strand_id
1 'polypeptide(L)'
;MPIWALTEILELGHLARLYGGLRNDVATRIAREFGVPTKKTMLSWLASVNYVRNVAAHHARLFNRKLVVVPKRPRSGAVPLLAHLSGTDAPKQFGVYNTLAVMAYLLRSVPSDHDWAERVAALLGAFPSNEHLDLSSMGVGGGWLDHALRTGPH
;
A
#
# COMPACT_ATOMS: atom_id res chain seq x y z
N MET A 1 23.44 13.48 17.13
CA MET A 1 23.24 12.15 16.52
C MET A 1 23.23 12.34 15.01
N PRO A 2 24.07 11.63 14.24
CA PRO A 2 24.09 11.77 12.78
C PRO A 2 22.82 11.15 12.17
N ILE A 3 22.40 11.65 10.99
CA ILE A 3 21.14 11.24 10.37
C ILE A 3 21.10 9.75 10.01
N TRP A 4 22.26 9.15 9.71
CA TRP A 4 22.39 7.72 9.41
C TRP A 4 22.12 6.85 10.65
N ALA A 5 22.57 7.26 11.84
CA ALA A 5 22.29 6.54 13.08
C ALA A 5 20.83 6.71 13.52
N LEU A 6 20.21 7.84 13.18
CA LEU A 6 18.79 8.05 13.43
C LEU A 6 17.93 7.12 12.56
N THR A 7 18.29 6.91 11.29
CA THR A 7 17.54 6.01 10.40
C THR A 7 17.53 4.55 10.85
N GLU A 8 18.51 4.11 11.63
CA GLU A 8 18.55 2.74 12.19
C GLU A 8 17.54 2.53 13.33
N ILE A 9 17.10 3.60 13.99
CA ILE A 9 16.20 3.55 15.16
C ILE A 9 14.76 3.93 14.77
N LEU A 10 14.58 4.62 13.65
CA LEU A 10 13.27 5.12 13.23
C LEU A 10 12.36 3.99 12.72
N GLU A 11 11.30 3.72 13.48
CA GLU A 11 10.16 2.97 12.95
C GLU A 11 9.44 3.70 11.80
N LEU A 12 8.71 2.96 10.97
CA LEU A 12 7.93 3.49 9.85
C LEU A 12 6.98 4.63 10.26
N GLY A 13 6.38 4.55 11.45
CA GLY A 13 5.52 5.61 11.98
C GLY A 13 6.26 6.93 12.22
N HIS A 14 7.52 6.86 12.69
CA HIS A 14 8.36 8.03 12.87
C HIS A 14 8.80 8.63 11.53
N LEU A 15 9.13 7.79 10.54
CA LEU A 15 9.43 8.24 9.18
C LEU A 15 8.23 8.94 8.54
N ALA A 16 7.02 8.40 8.69
CA ALA A 16 5.80 9.03 8.18
C ALA A 16 5.54 10.41 8.83
N ARG A 17 5.81 10.54 10.14
CA ARG A 17 5.70 11.82 10.86
C ARG A 17 6.74 12.83 10.36
N LEU A 18 7.99 12.40 10.19
CA LEU A 18 9.06 13.25 9.65
C LEU A 18 8.71 13.76 8.25
N TYR A 19 8.27 12.85 7.37
CA TYR A 19 7.82 13.19 6.02
C TYR A 19 6.66 14.20 6.04
N GLY A 20 5.72 14.04 6.97
CA GLY A 20 4.62 14.99 7.20
C GLY A 20 5.10 16.41 7.54
N GLY A 21 6.19 16.53 8.29
CA GLY A 21 6.79 17.82 8.69
C GLY A 21 7.61 18.52 7.61
N LEU A 22 7.98 17.84 6.52
CA LEU A 22 8.76 18.44 5.44
C LEU A 22 7.98 19.55 4.71
N ARG A 23 8.70 20.53 4.16
CA ARG A 23 8.10 21.51 3.25
C ARG A 23 7.46 20.82 2.04
N ASN A 24 6.41 21.43 1.50
CA ASN A 24 5.60 20.80 0.45
C ASN A 24 6.40 20.50 -0.83
N ASP A 25 7.30 21.39 -1.22
CA ASP A 25 8.20 21.22 -2.37
C ASP A 25 9.15 20.03 -2.19
N VAL A 26 9.81 19.96 -1.03
CA VAL A 26 10.76 18.87 -0.70
C VAL A 26 10.03 17.53 -0.63
N ALA A 27 8.92 17.46 0.11
CA ALA A 27 8.15 16.23 0.24
C ALA A 27 7.53 15.78 -1.09
N THR A 28 7.09 16.72 -1.94
CA THR A 28 6.55 16.37 -3.26
C THR A 28 7.65 15.85 -4.18
N ARG A 29 8.88 16.39 -4.11
CA ARG A 29 10.02 15.83 -4.83
C ARG A 29 10.28 14.38 -4.41
N ILE A 30 10.34 14.11 -3.10
CA ILE A 30 10.48 12.74 -2.58
C ILE A 30 9.32 11.85 -3.05
N ALA A 31 8.07 12.32 -2.98
CA ALA A 31 6.91 11.55 -3.45
C ALA A 31 7.05 11.12 -4.91
N ARG A 32 7.59 12.01 -5.76
CA ARG A 32 7.79 11.74 -7.19
C ARG A 32 8.86 10.68 -7.46
N GLU A 33 9.87 10.53 -6.61
CA GLU A 33 10.83 9.41 -6.68
C GLU A 33 10.12 8.05 -6.50
N PHE A 34 9.01 8.03 -5.77
CA PHE A 34 8.12 6.87 -5.63
C PHE A 34 7.00 6.81 -6.67
N GLY A 35 7.02 7.69 -7.68
CA GLY A 35 5.94 7.84 -8.67
C GLY A 35 4.62 8.39 -8.10
N VAL A 36 4.64 8.95 -6.89
CA VAL A 36 3.45 9.49 -6.22
C VAL A 36 3.29 10.98 -6.55
N PRO A 37 2.11 11.44 -7.01
CA PRO A 37 1.99 12.77 -7.61
C PRO A 37 2.07 13.94 -6.61
N THR A 38 1.73 13.72 -5.34
CA THR A 38 1.64 14.80 -4.34
C THR A 38 2.07 14.34 -2.95
N LYS A 39 2.60 15.27 -2.14
CA LYS A 39 2.83 15.07 -0.69
C LYS A 39 1.61 14.49 0.02
N LYS A 40 0.42 15.04 -0.26
CA LYS A 40 -0.84 14.62 0.40
C LYS A 40 -1.18 13.15 0.10
N THR A 41 -0.96 12.69 -1.12
CA THR A 41 -1.16 11.29 -1.51
C THR A 41 -0.16 10.39 -0.81
N MET A 42 1.14 10.73 -0.86
CA MET A 42 2.20 9.96 -0.21
C MET A 42 1.99 9.85 1.29
N LEU A 43 1.65 10.95 1.97
CA LEU A 43 1.38 10.94 3.41
C LEU A 43 0.20 10.02 3.78
N SER A 44 -0.87 10.03 2.98
CA SER A 44 -2.00 9.13 3.16
C SER A 44 -1.61 7.67 2.97
N TRP A 45 -0.77 7.37 1.98
CA TRP A 45 -0.30 6.02 1.71
C TRP A 45 0.60 5.51 2.82
N LEU A 46 1.57 6.32 3.28
CA LEU A 46 2.43 5.99 4.43
C LEU A 46 1.61 5.71 5.70
N ALA A 47 0.57 6.51 5.96
CA ALA A 47 -0.31 6.29 7.11
C ALA A 47 -1.07 4.95 7.01
N SER A 48 -1.59 4.60 5.83
CA SER A 48 -2.28 3.31 5.62
C SER A 48 -1.35 2.11 5.70
N VAL A 49 -0.16 2.21 5.12
CA VAL A 49 0.90 1.18 5.18
C VAL A 49 1.29 0.95 6.64
N ASN A 50 1.55 2.02 7.40
CA ASN A 50 1.88 1.92 8.82
C ASN A 50 0.75 1.29 9.65
N TYR A 51 -0.51 1.65 9.36
CA TYR A 51 -1.67 1.03 10.02
C TYR A 51 -1.74 -0.47 9.78
N VAL A 52 -1.66 -0.93 8.51
CA VAL A 52 -1.71 -2.35 8.16
C VAL A 52 -0.53 -3.12 8.76
N ARG A 53 0.68 -2.54 8.70
CA ARG A 53 1.88 -3.12 9.33
C ARG A 53 1.70 -3.32 10.84
N ASN A 54 1.10 -2.35 11.54
CA ASN A 54 0.87 -2.46 12.97
C ASN A 54 -0.20 -3.51 13.30
N VAL A 55 -1.30 -3.56 12.55
CA VAL A 55 -2.32 -4.62 12.71
C VAL A 55 -1.67 -6.00 12.55
N ALA A 56 -0.83 -6.18 11.53
CA ALA A 56 -0.10 -7.43 11.31
C ALA A 56 0.90 -7.76 12.44
N ALA A 57 1.65 -6.76 12.93
CA ALA A 57 2.60 -6.93 14.04
C ALA A 57 1.93 -7.29 15.37
N HIS A 58 0.68 -6.88 15.56
CA HIS A 58 -0.16 -7.30 16.69
C HIS A 58 -0.91 -8.61 16.44
N HIS A 59 -0.57 -9.36 15.38
CA HIS A 59 -1.22 -10.60 14.98
C HIS A 59 -2.75 -10.50 14.85
N ALA A 60 -3.25 -9.30 14.54
CA ALA A 60 -4.66 -9.04 14.42
C ALA A 60 -5.18 -9.35 13.00
N ARG A 61 -6.46 -9.70 12.91
CA ARG A 61 -7.12 -10.08 11.67
C ARG A 61 -7.26 -8.88 10.71
N LEU A 62 -6.73 -9.05 9.50
CA LEU A 62 -6.82 -8.07 8.40
C LEU A 62 -8.06 -8.27 7.52
N PHE A 63 -8.51 -9.51 7.36
CA PHE A 63 -9.69 -9.86 6.57
C PHE A 63 -10.99 -9.64 7.33
N ASN A 64 -12.07 -9.31 6.61
CA ASN A 64 -13.37 -8.94 7.20
C ASN A 64 -13.29 -7.74 8.16
N ARG A 65 -12.31 -6.84 7.98
CA ARG A 65 -12.14 -5.63 8.76
C ARG A 65 -12.29 -4.40 7.88
N LYS A 66 -13.08 -3.43 8.34
CA LYS A 66 -13.09 -2.09 7.76
C LYS A 66 -11.82 -1.35 8.19
N LEU A 67 -10.91 -1.07 7.25
CA LEU A 67 -9.74 -0.25 7.54
C LEU A 67 -10.15 1.13 8.04
N VAL A 68 -9.56 1.56 9.16
CA VAL A 68 -9.76 2.91 9.70
C VAL A 68 -8.96 3.94 8.90
N VAL A 69 -7.76 3.55 8.44
CA VAL A 69 -6.85 4.40 7.67
C VAL A 69 -6.77 3.89 6.24
N VAL A 70 -7.61 4.44 5.37
CA VAL A 70 -7.70 4.05 3.95
C VAL A 70 -6.75 4.89 3.10
N PRO A 71 -5.98 4.28 2.18
CA PRO A 71 -5.09 5.04 1.32
C PRO A 71 -5.90 5.88 0.33
N LYS A 72 -5.50 7.13 0.15
CA LYS A 72 -6.15 8.03 -0.80
C LYS A 72 -6.02 7.47 -2.21
N ARG A 73 -7.15 7.27 -2.90
CA ARG A 73 -7.16 6.87 -4.31
C ARG A 73 -6.51 7.96 -5.17
N PRO A 74 -5.55 7.60 -6.04
CA PRO A 74 -5.00 8.55 -6.99
C PRO A 74 -6.11 9.00 -7.96
N ARG A 75 -6.02 10.23 -8.48
CA ARG A 75 -6.91 10.65 -9.57
C ARG A 75 -6.71 9.71 -10.76
N SER A 76 -7.75 9.49 -11.55
CA SER A 76 -7.65 8.67 -12.77
C SER A 76 -6.49 9.16 -13.65
N GLY A 77 -5.69 8.23 -14.15
CA GLY A 77 -4.48 8.52 -14.96
C GLY A 77 -3.26 9.05 -14.19
N ALA A 78 -3.39 9.45 -12.92
CA ALA A 78 -2.25 9.99 -12.17
C ALA A 78 -1.23 8.92 -11.76
N VAL A 79 -1.70 7.69 -11.56
CA VAL A 79 -0.86 6.51 -11.30
C VAL A 79 -1.44 5.33 -12.09
N PRO A 80 -1.02 5.12 -13.36
CA PRO A 80 -1.63 4.11 -14.24
C PRO A 80 -1.66 2.70 -13.66
N LEU A 81 -0.60 2.29 -12.96
CA LEU A 81 -0.51 0.97 -12.33
C LEU A 81 -1.54 0.75 -11.20
N LEU A 82 -2.07 1.84 -10.63
CA LEU A 82 -3.13 1.80 -9.61
C LEU A 82 -4.49 2.23 -10.15
N ALA A 83 -4.67 2.28 -11.48
CA ALA A 83 -5.92 2.70 -12.11
C ALA A 83 -7.12 1.84 -11.67
N HIS A 84 -6.89 0.55 -11.43
CA HIS A 84 -7.89 -0.38 -10.91
C HIS A 84 -8.51 0.11 -9.58
N LEU A 85 -7.75 0.82 -8.73
CA LEU A 85 -8.26 1.37 -7.47
C LEU A 85 -9.24 2.54 -7.63
N SER A 86 -9.27 3.18 -8.79
CA SER A 86 -10.04 4.41 -9.05
C SER A 86 -11.26 4.22 -9.95
N GLY A 87 -11.50 2.99 -10.45
CA GLY A 87 -12.64 2.64 -11.29
C GLY A 87 -13.98 2.52 -10.56
N THR A 88 -15.06 2.31 -11.32
CA THR A 88 -16.40 2.01 -10.80
C THR A 88 -16.47 0.65 -10.14
N ASP A 89 -15.71 -0.33 -10.63
CA ASP A 89 -15.57 -1.68 -10.06
C ASP A 89 -14.48 -1.73 -8.97
N ALA A 90 -14.12 -0.56 -8.41
CA ALA A 90 -13.05 -0.46 -7.44
C ALA A 90 -13.36 -1.32 -6.20
N PRO A 91 -12.32 -1.86 -5.53
CA PRO A 91 -12.55 -2.76 -4.41
C PRO A 91 -13.23 -1.97 -3.29
N LYS A 92 -13.83 -2.65 -2.31
CA LYS A 92 -14.39 -1.96 -1.14
C LYS A 92 -13.35 -0.98 -0.60
N GLN A 93 -13.72 0.30 -0.49
CA GLN A 93 -12.81 1.39 -0.14
C GLN A 93 -12.02 1.08 1.15
N PHE A 94 -12.63 0.31 2.06
CA PHE A 94 -12.06 -0.06 3.34
C PHE A 94 -11.37 -1.42 3.39
N GLY A 95 -11.24 -2.13 2.26
CA GLY A 95 -10.58 -3.43 2.19
C GLY A 95 -9.05 -3.30 2.27
N VAL A 96 -8.40 -4.31 2.85
CA VAL A 96 -6.94 -4.39 3.01
C VAL A 96 -6.21 -4.40 1.66
N TYR A 97 -6.86 -4.91 0.62
CA TYR A 97 -6.31 -4.95 -0.73
C TYR A 97 -5.80 -3.58 -1.21
N ASN A 98 -6.53 -2.49 -0.95
CA ASN A 98 -6.10 -1.14 -1.36
C ASN A 98 -4.72 -0.78 -0.82
N THR A 99 -4.48 -1.11 0.44
CA THR A 99 -3.20 -0.85 1.09
C THR A 99 -2.12 -1.81 0.58
N LEU A 100 -2.45 -3.08 0.30
CA LEU A 100 -1.51 -4.04 -0.29
C LEU A 100 -1.07 -3.62 -1.69
N ALA A 101 -1.99 -3.16 -2.54
CA ALA A 101 -1.69 -2.65 -3.88
C ALA A 101 -0.80 -1.39 -3.82
N VAL A 102 -1.10 -0.46 -2.91
CA VAL A 102 -0.25 0.72 -2.67
C VAL A 102 1.13 0.33 -2.15
N MET A 103 1.22 -0.65 -1.25
CA MET A 103 2.49 -1.15 -0.71
C MET A 103 3.33 -1.82 -1.82
N ALA A 104 2.71 -2.67 -2.65
CA ALA A 104 3.36 -3.26 -3.82
C ALA A 104 3.93 -2.18 -4.75
N TYR A 105 3.13 -1.14 -5.02
CA TYR A 105 3.54 -0.04 -5.88
C TYR A 105 4.74 0.74 -5.31
N LEU A 106 4.72 1.07 -4.01
CA LEU A 106 5.81 1.82 -3.36
C LEU A 106 7.11 1.02 -3.29
N LEU A 107 7.04 -0.29 -3.06
CA LEU A 107 8.21 -1.16 -2.95
C LEU A 107 8.97 -1.28 -4.28
N ARG A 108 8.36 -0.98 -5.42
CA ARG A 108 9.05 -0.94 -6.73
C ARG A 108 10.14 0.14 -6.81
N SER A 109 10.05 1.19 -6.00
CA SER A 109 11.05 2.26 -5.93
C SER A 109 12.10 2.01 -4.84
N VAL A 110 12.01 0.89 -4.11
CA VAL A 110 12.93 0.54 -3.03
C VAL A 110 13.76 -0.68 -3.46
N PRO A 111 15.09 -0.65 -3.34
CA PRO A 111 15.90 -1.85 -3.51
C PRO A 111 15.47 -2.90 -2.48
N SER A 112 14.72 -3.90 -2.91
CA SER A 112 14.20 -4.98 -2.07
C SER A 112 14.14 -6.26 -2.87
N ASP A 113 13.96 -7.40 -2.20
CA ASP A 113 13.65 -8.65 -2.90
C ASP A 113 12.39 -8.44 -3.75
N HIS A 114 12.54 -8.62 -5.05
CA HIS A 114 11.51 -8.33 -6.05
C HIS A 114 10.31 -9.31 -5.96
N ASP A 115 10.34 -10.24 -5.01
CA ASP A 115 9.36 -11.30 -4.82
C ASP A 115 8.21 -10.92 -3.88
N TRP A 116 8.26 -9.77 -3.20
CA TRP A 116 7.25 -9.43 -2.17
C TRP A 116 5.83 -9.45 -2.75
N ALA A 117 5.64 -8.81 -3.90
CA ALA A 117 4.33 -8.74 -4.54
C ALA A 117 3.84 -10.12 -5.01
N GLU A 118 4.75 -10.97 -5.49
CA GLU A 118 4.47 -12.35 -5.89
C GLU A 118 4.06 -13.20 -4.69
N ARG A 119 4.79 -13.10 -3.58
CA ARG A 119 4.49 -13.82 -2.33
C ARG A 119 3.13 -13.40 -1.75
N VAL A 120 2.83 -12.11 -1.77
CA VAL A 120 1.52 -11.60 -1.32
C VAL A 120 0.41 -12.10 -2.25
N ALA A 121 0.63 -12.10 -3.57
CA ALA A 121 -0.33 -12.66 -4.51
C ALA A 121 -0.51 -14.17 -4.28
N ALA A 122 0.55 -14.93 -3.99
CA ALA A 122 0.45 -16.35 -3.67
C ALA A 122 -0.36 -16.60 -2.38
N LEU A 123 -0.11 -15.82 -1.32
CA LEU A 123 -0.86 -15.90 -0.06
C LEU A 123 -2.35 -15.56 -0.23
N LEU A 124 -2.65 -14.54 -1.03
CA LEU A 124 -4.02 -14.17 -1.35
C LEU A 124 -4.70 -15.24 -2.24
N GLY A 125 -3.97 -15.88 -3.15
CA GLY A 125 -4.48 -16.99 -3.96
C GLY A 125 -4.72 -18.27 -3.16
N ALA A 126 -3.92 -18.52 -2.13
CA ALA A 126 -4.09 -19.63 -1.18
C ALA A 126 -5.10 -19.33 -0.06
N PHE A 127 -5.75 -18.16 -0.09
CA PHE A 127 -6.70 -17.76 0.95
C PHE A 127 -7.93 -18.70 0.95
N PRO A 128 -8.36 -19.20 2.13
CA PRO A 128 -9.45 -20.15 2.19
C PRO A 128 -10.73 -19.56 1.59
N SER A 129 -11.36 -20.34 0.73
CA SER A 129 -12.67 -20.03 0.17
C SER A 129 -13.70 -21.02 0.73
N ASN A 130 -14.61 -20.51 1.54
CA ASN A 130 -15.77 -21.23 2.07
C ASN A 130 -17.01 -20.32 2.00
N GLU A 131 -18.17 -20.86 2.37
CA GLU A 131 -19.48 -20.18 2.27
C GLU A 131 -19.54 -18.81 3.01
N HIS A 132 -18.67 -18.57 3.99
CA HIS A 132 -18.68 -17.36 4.82
C HIS A 132 -17.42 -16.51 4.67
N LEU A 133 -16.42 -17.00 3.95
CA LEU A 133 -15.11 -16.38 3.83
C LEU A 133 -14.54 -16.65 2.45
N ASP A 134 -14.43 -15.59 1.67
CA ASP A 134 -13.77 -15.59 0.38
C ASP A 134 -12.83 -14.38 0.25
N LEU A 135 -12.12 -14.29 -0.86
CA LEU A 135 -11.17 -13.21 -1.11
C LEU A 135 -11.85 -11.83 -1.26
N SER A 136 -13.16 -11.79 -1.54
CA SER A 136 -13.95 -10.55 -1.57
C SER A 136 -14.01 -9.88 -0.20
N SER A 137 -13.86 -10.64 0.89
CA SER A 137 -13.77 -10.13 2.28
C SER A 137 -12.52 -9.26 2.53
N MET A 138 -11.48 -9.40 1.70
CA MET A 138 -10.28 -8.56 1.68
C MET A 138 -10.43 -7.33 0.78
N GLY A 139 -11.55 -7.26 0.05
CA GLY A 139 -11.85 -6.27 -0.97
C GLY A 139 -11.34 -6.63 -2.35
N VAL A 140 -10.74 -7.80 -2.59
CA VAL A 140 -10.17 -8.13 -3.90
C VAL A 140 -11.28 -8.32 -4.94
N GLY A 141 -11.19 -7.63 -6.08
CA GLY A 141 -12.04 -7.85 -7.25
C GLY A 141 -11.53 -8.99 -8.14
N GLY A 142 -12.40 -9.58 -8.96
CA GLY A 142 -12.01 -10.66 -9.88
C GLY A 142 -10.92 -10.22 -10.86
N GLY A 143 -9.84 -11.01 -10.99
CA GLY A 143 -8.71 -10.75 -11.90
C GLY A 143 -7.66 -9.73 -11.40
N TRP A 144 -7.86 -9.16 -10.21
CA TRP A 144 -7.01 -8.08 -9.72
C TRP A 144 -5.65 -8.57 -9.21
N LEU A 145 -5.59 -9.78 -8.66
CA LEU A 145 -4.34 -10.39 -8.23
C LEU A 145 -3.35 -10.53 -9.38
N ASP A 146 -3.83 -11.03 -10.52
CA ASP A 146 -2.99 -11.37 -11.67
C ASP A 146 -2.53 -10.12 -12.43
N HIS A 147 -3.38 -9.09 -12.50
CA HIS A 147 -3.09 -7.89 -13.28
C HIS A 147 -2.46 -6.73 -12.51
N ALA A 148 -2.59 -6.65 -11.18
CA ALA A 148 -2.16 -5.45 -10.45
C ALA A 148 -0.96 -5.64 -9.53
N LEU A 149 -0.80 -6.84 -8.95
CA LEU A 149 0.31 -7.15 -8.07
C LEU A 149 1.49 -7.79 -8.82
N ARG A 150 1.23 -8.52 -9.90
CA ARG A 150 2.26 -9.31 -10.62
C ARG A 150 2.89 -8.61 -11.81
N THR A 151 2.18 -7.73 -12.53
CA THR A 151 2.70 -7.09 -13.74
C THR A 151 3.44 -5.78 -13.42
N GLY A 152 4.67 -5.89 -12.92
CA GLY A 152 5.67 -4.84 -13.09
C GLY A 152 6.63 -5.28 -14.19
N PRO A 153 6.84 -4.53 -15.29
CA PRO A 153 7.90 -4.87 -16.22
C PRO A 153 9.26 -4.65 -15.54
N HIS A 154 10.19 -5.57 -15.80
CA HIS A 154 11.62 -5.43 -15.53
C HIS A 154 12.18 -4.15 -16.15
#